data_AF-A0A059F9R0-F1
#
_entry.id   AF-A0A059F9R0-F1
#
_cell.length_a   1.000
_cell.length_b   1.000
_cell.length_c   1.000
_cell.angle_alpha   90.00
_cell.angle_beta   90.00
_cell.angle_gamma   90.00
#
_symmetry.space_group_name_H-M   'P 1'
#
loop_
_entity.id
_entity.type
_entity.pdbx_description
1 polymer ?
#
loop_
_entity_poly.entity_id
_entity_poly.type
_entity_poly.pdbx_seq_one_letter_code
_entity_poly.pdbx_strand_id
1 'polypeptide(L)'
;MALKRITIQLARNPGLPGGDPGQGYTIIAPLTAEGLLDVEAWRDVRKQCRVVRFSPDESEVADGWLTHHGSHWYFHYDEDDEGDDEAGYRLGEHVFKEGEYVTVASHGETPLTYKVTDVSPV
;
A
#
# COMPACT_ATOMS: atom_id res chain seq x y z
N MET A 1 -14.43 -0.54 -14.25
CA MET A 1 -13.85 -1.40 -13.18
C MET A 1 -14.24 -0.80 -11.84
N ALA A 2 -14.54 -1.61 -10.83
CA ALA A 2 -14.85 -1.12 -9.48
C ALA A 2 -13.57 -1.00 -8.65
N LEU A 3 -13.53 -0.03 -7.74
CA LEU A 3 -12.44 0.11 -6.78
C LEU A 3 -12.46 -1.05 -5.78
N LYS A 4 -11.28 -1.43 -5.30
CA LYS A 4 -11.07 -2.41 -4.24
C LYS A 4 -10.48 -1.72 -3.02
N ARG A 5 -10.91 -2.16 -1.85
CA ARG A 5 -10.23 -1.94 -0.58
C ARG A 5 -9.32 -3.12 -0.34
N ILE A 6 -8.04 -2.83 -0.14
CA ILE A 6 -6.97 -3.81 0.00
C ILE A 6 -6.33 -3.52 1.35
N THR A 7 -6.34 -4.50 2.26
CA THR A 7 -5.64 -4.38 3.55
C THR A 7 -4.37 -5.21 3.49
N ILE A 8 -3.24 -4.58 3.77
CA ILE A 8 -1.95 -5.24 3.93
C ILE A 8 -1.44 -5.01 5.35
N GLN A 9 -1.02 -6.08 6.03
CA GLN A 9 -0.55 -6.06 7.42
C GLN A 9 0.92 -6.46 7.48
N LEU A 10 1.68 -5.85 8.40
CA LEU A 10 3.11 -6.09 8.54
C LEU A 10 3.37 -7.56 8.82
N ALA A 11 4.05 -8.21 7.88
CA ALA A 11 4.37 -9.63 7.98
C ALA A 11 5.68 -9.84 8.74
N ARG A 12 6.14 -11.09 8.78
CA ARG A 12 7.42 -11.43 9.37
C ARG A 12 8.55 -10.74 8.62
N ASN A 13 9.37 -9.99 9.35
CA ASN A 13 10.54 -9.29 8.83
C ASN A 13 11.77 -9.57 9.71
N PRO A 14 13.00 -9.32 9.24
CA PRO A 14 14.19 -9.37 10.09
C PRO A 14 14.02 -8.48 11.33
N GLY A 15 14.25 -9.02 12.53
CA GLY A 15 14.00 -8.31 13.80
C GLY A 15 12.53 -8.34 14.28
N LEU A 16 11.58 -8.71 13.42
CA LEU A 16 10.15 -8.84 13.73
C LEU A 16 9.61 -10.22 13.30
N PRO A 17 9.97 -11.30 14.03
CA PRO A 17 9.64 -12.67 13.62
C PRO A 17 8.13 -12.99 13.69
N GLY A 18 7.36 -12.20 14.42
CA GLY A 18 5.90 -12.33 14.52
C GLY A 18 5.12 -11.57 13.45
N GLY A 19 5.74 -10.58 12.79
CA GLY A 19 5.00 -9.48 12.17
C GLY A 19 4.23 -8.64 13.20
N ASP A 20 3.41 -7.72 12.73
CA ASP A 20 2.48 -6.95 13.56
C ASP A 20 1.19 -6.65 12.78
N PRO A 21 0.05 -7.30 13.10
CA PRO A 21 -1.22 -7.02 12.43
C PRO A 21 -1.80 -5.64 12.78
N GLY A 22 -1.30 -4.98 13.83
CA GLY A 22 -1.64 -3.60 14.18
C GLY A 22 -0.97 -2.55 13.30
N GLN A 23 -0.03 -2.96 12.44
CA GLN A 23 0.71 -2.08 11.53
C GLN A 23 0.46 -2.48 10.07
N GLY A 24 0.27 -1.50 9.19
CA GLY A 24 0.06 -1.77 7.77
C GLY A 24 -0.62 -0.64 7.01
N TYR A 25 -1.23 -1.00 5.88
CA TYR A 25 -1.89 -0.06 4.99
C TYR A 25 -3.25 -0.54 4.54
N THR A 26 -4.19 0.39 4.40
CA THR A 26 -5.40 0.22 3.61
C THR A 26 -5.24 0.99 2.31
N ILE A 27 -5.35 0.30 1.18
CA ILE A 27 -5.19 0.87 -0.16
C ILE A 27 -6.53 0.77 -0.88
N ILE A 28 -7.01 1.92 -1.39
CA ILE A 28 -8.13 1.98 -2.31
C ILE A 28 -7.59 2.14 -3.72
N ALA A 29 -7.78 1.13 -4.57
CA ALA A 29 -7.27 1.14 -5.94
C ALA A 29 -8.06 0.23 -6.88
N PRO A 30 -8.05 0.49 -8.20
CA PRO A 30 -8.53 -0.48 -9.18
C PRO A 30 -7.53 -1.62 -9.34
N LEU A 31 -8.03 -2.86 -9.41
CA LEU A 31 -7.25 -4.05 -9.72
C LEU A 31 -7.67 -4.66 -11.06
N THR A 32 -6.71 -5.25 -11.76
CA THR A 32 -6.97 -6.11 -12.93
C THR A 32 -7.63 -7.42 -12.49
N ALA A 33 -8.13 -8.21 -13.45
CA ALA A 33 -8.66 -9.55 -13.17
C ALA A 33 -7.63 -10.50 -12.52
N GLU A 34 -6.34 -10.22 -12.73
CA GLU A 34 -5.24 -11.00 -12.17
C GLU A 34 -4.88 -10.57 -10.75
N GLY A 35 -5.42 -9.44 -10.27
CA GLY A 35 -5.14 -8.86 -8.96
C GLY A 35 -3.96 -7.88 -8.93
N LEU A 36 -3.51 -7.38 -10.08
CA LEU A 36 -2.46 -6.36 -10.17
C LEU A 36 -3.07 -4.96 -10.12
N LEU A 37 -2.32 -3.94 -9.69
CA LEU A 37 -2.77 -2.55 -9.80
C LEU A 37 -2.97 -2.17 -11.27
N ASP A 38 -4.15 -1.66 -11.58
CA ASP A 38 -4.51 -1.28 -12.95
C ASP A 38 -4.15 0.20 -13.19
N VAL A 39 -3.01 0.44 -13.85
CA VAL A 39 -2.51 1.79 -14.16
C VAL A 39 -3.47 2.56 -15.05
N GLU A 40 -4.11 1.89 -16.02
CA GLU A 40 -5.02 2.57 -16.95
C GLU A 40 -6.28 3.01 -16.22
N ALA A 41 -6.93 2.10 -15.48
CA ALA A 41 -8.09 2.43 -14.68
C ALA A 41 -7.77 3.46 -13.59
N TRP A 42 -6.59 3.38 -12.97
CA TRP A 42 -6.13 4.35 -11.97
C TRP A 42 -6.10 5.77 -12.52
N ARG A 43 -5.67 5.99 -13.78
CA ARG A 43 -5.63 7.34 -14.38
C ARG A 43 -7.00 8.00 -14.40
N ASP A 44 -8.06 7.24 -14.69
CA ASP A 44 -9.45 7.73 -14.69
C ASP A 44 -9.98 8.05 -13.30
N VAL A 45 -9.57 7.29 -12.28
CA VAL A 45 -10.14 7.38 -10.92
C VAL A 45 -9.14 7.82 -9.84
N ARG A 46 -7.99 8.40 -10.22
CA ARG A 46 -6.86 8.73 -9.31
C ARG A 46 -7.27 9.49 -8.04
N LYS A 47 -8.26 10.38 -8.13
CA LYS A 47 -8.75 11.18 -6.98
C LYS A 47 -9.43 10.33 -5.90
N GLN A 48 -9.89 9.14 -6.27
CA GLN A 48 -10.54 8.17 -5.39
C GLN A 48 -9.53 7.13 -4.85
N CYS A 49 -8.32 7.07 -5.41
CA CYS A 49 -7.30 6.10 -5.00
C CYS A 49 -6.54 6.63 -3.79
N ARG A 50 -6.88 6.08 -2.62
CA ARG A 50 -6.42 6.54 -1.31
C ARG A 50 -5.54 5.50 -0.63
N VAL A 51 -4.65 5.96 0.24
CA VAL A 51 -3.85 5.12 1.12
C VAL A 51 -4.05 5.60 2.55
N VAL A 52 -4.15 4.67 3.49
CA VAL A 52 -4.15 4.95 4.92
C VAL A 52 -3.11 4.03 5.56
N ARG A 53 -2.06 4.61 6.14
CA ARG A 53 -1.11 3.91 7.02
C ARG A 53 -1.72 3.85 8.41
N PHE A 54 -1.85 2.64 8.96
CA PHE A 54 -2.33 2.42 10.32
C PHE A 54 -1.22 1.81 11.18
N SER A 55 -1.16 2.23 12.43
CA SER A 55 -0.16 1.82 13.41
C SER A 55 -0.76 1.93 14.82
N PRO A 56 -0.29 1.14 15.81
CA PRO A 56 -0.62 1.39 17.22
C PRO A 56 0.03 2.68 17.76
N ASP A 57 1.05 3.20 17.07
CA ASP A 57 1.66 4.49 17.37
C ASP A 57 0.96 5.60 16.58
N GLU A 58 0.39 6.58 17.27
CA GLU A 58 -0.43 7.64 16.65
C GLU A 58 0.39 8.58 15.75
N SER A 59 1.69 8.77 16.02
CA SER A 59 2.57 9.55 15.13
C SER A 59 2.83 8.88 13.79
N GLU A 60 2.69 7.55 13.72
CA GLU A 60 2.91 6.77 12.51
C GLU A 60 1.62 6.57 11.70
N VAL A 61 0.48 7.10 12.14
CA VAL A 61 -0.77 7.05 11.37
C VAL A 61 -0.76 8.18 10.34
N ALA A 62 -1.00 7.84 9.07
CA ALA A 62 -1.04 8.84 8.00
C ALA A 62 -2.05 8.49 6.90
N ASP A 63 -2.58 9.49 6.18
CA ASP A 63 -3.45 9.28 5.02
C ASP A 63 -3.02 10.06 3.78
N GLY A 64 -3.44 9.58 2.61
CA GLY A 64 -2.95 10.16 1.37
C GLY A 64 -3.49 9.50 0.11
N TRP A 65 -2.68 9.55 -0.94
CA TRP A 65 -3.03 9.07 -2.26
C TRP A 65 -2.07 8.00 -2.76
N LEU A 66 -2.64 7.04 -3.49
CA LEU A 66 -1.84 6.15 -4.31
C LEU A 66 -1.52 6.88 -5.62
N THR A 67 -0.25 7.16 -5.86
CA THR A 67 0.22 7.81 -7.09
C THR A 67 1.12 6.89 -7.90
N HIS A 68 1.30 7.19 -9.19
CA HIS A 68 2.13 6.39 -10.08
C HIS A 68 2.98 7.31 -10.98
N HIS A 69 4.29 7.08 -10.98
CA HIS A 69 5.25 7.81 -11.80
C HIS A 69 6.22 6.84 -12.49
N GLY A 70 6.29 6.90 -13.82
CA GLY A 70 7.07 5.96 -14.62
C GLY A 70 6.53 4.53 -14.50
N SER A 71 7.28 3.67 -13.81
CA SER A 71 6.92 2.27 -13.51
C SER A 71 6.70 2.02 -12.01
N HIS A 72 6.71 3.06 -11.19
CA HIS A 72 6.66 2.95 -9.73
C HIS A 72 5.38 3.56 -9.17
N TRP A 73 4.91 2.94 -8.10
CA TRP A 73 3.79 3.40 -7.30
C TRP A 73 4.30 3.99 -6.00
N TYR A 74 3.68 5.08 -5.56
CA TYR A 74 4.06 5.84 -4.39
C TYR A 74 2.85 6.10 -3.50
N PHE A 75 3.08 6.12 -2.21
CA PHE A 75 2.14 6.62 -1.22
C PHE A 75 2.53 8.07 -0.93
N HIS A 76 1.66 8.98 -1.36
CA HIS A 76 1.82 10.42 -1.17
C HIS A 76 0.92 10.86 -0.03
N TYR A 77 1.50 11.18 1.13
CA TYR A 77 0.76 11.64 2.30
C TYR A 77 0.34 13.11 2.19
N ASP A 78 -0.75 13.51 2.84
CA ASP A 78 -1.23 14.91 2.84
C ASP A 78 -0.56 15.74 3.95
N GLU A 79 -0.01 15.07 4.95
CA GLU A 79 0.62 15.64 6.13
C GLU A 79 1.99 16.26 5.81
N ASP A 80 2.15 17.56 6.12
CA ASP A 80 3.36 18.34 5.81
C ASP A 80 4.63 17.86 6.55
N ASP A 81 4.46 17.12 7.66
CA ASP A 81 5.57 16.54 8.43
C ASP A 81 5.99 15.15 7.93
N GLU A 82 5.17 14.50 7.09
CA GLU A 82 5.56 13.25 6.45
C GLU A 82 6.70 13.52 5.46
N GLY A 83 7.73 12.67 5.50
CA GLY A 83 8.93 12.81 4.69
C GLY A 83 8.72 12.61 3.19
N ASP A 84 9.79 12.26 2.48
CA ASP A 84 9.73 11.94 1.05
C ASP A 84 8.73 10.79 0.77
N ASP A 85 8.11 10.81 -0.42
CA ASP A 85 7.10 9.82 -0.82
C ASP A 85 7.54 8.38 -0.55
N GLU A 86 6.72 7.62 0.20
CA GLU A 86 6.99 6.22 0.46
C GLU A 86 6.75 5.40 -0.82
N ALA A 87 7.78 4.68 -1.25
CA ALA A 87 7.73 3.93 -2.48
C ALA A 87 7.35 2.48 -2.21
N GLY A 88 6.25 2.02 -2.79
CA GLY A 88 5.99 0.60 -2.74
C GLY A 88 6.86 -0.14 -3.75
N TYR A 89 7.84 -0.88 -3.25
CA TYR A 89 8.81 -1.59 -4.05
C TYR A 89 8.09 -2.57 -4.99
N ARG A 90 8.04 -2.23 -6.29
CA ARG A 90 7.37 -3.02 -7.33
C ARG A 90 5.90 -3.36 -7.04
N LEU A 91 5.14 -2.49 -6.37
CA LEU A 91 3.70 -2.71 -6.10
C LEU A 91 2.90 -3.11 -7.36
N GLY A 92 3.24 -2.56 -8.53
CA GLY A 92 2.54 -2.89 -9.79
C GLY A 92 2.78 -4.32 -10.30
N GLU A 93 3.85 -4.97 -9.84
CA GLU A 93 4.17 -6.36 -10.17
C GLU A 93 3.63 -7.35 -9.11
N HIS A 94 3.21 -6.84 -7.94
CA HIS A 94 2.65 -7.64 -6.88
C HIS A 94 1.16 -7.95 -7.10
N VAL A 95 0.78 -9.19 -6.79
CA VAL A 95 -0.60 -9.66 -6.82
C VAL A 95 -1.28 -9.34 -5.48
N PHE A 96 -2.32 -8.53 -5.52
CA PHE A 96 -3.18 -8.23 -4.38
C PHE A 96 -4.32 -9.25 -4.28
N LYS A 97 -3.99 -10.40 -3.70
CA LYS A 97 -4.94 -11.44 -3.29
C LYS A 97 -4.64 -11.84 -1.86
N GLU A 98 -5.68 -12.14 -1.08
CA GLU A 98 -5.51 -12.60 0.30
C GLU A 98 -4.49 -13.75 0.39
N GLY A 99 -3.51 -13.62 1.27
CA GLY A 99 -2.42 -14.58 1.41
C GLY A 99 -1.10 -14.16 0.75
N GLU A 100 -1.15 -13.32 -0.28
CA GLU A 100 0.03 -12.87 -1.02
C GLU A 100 0.85 -11.85 -0.22
N TYR A 101 2.11 -11.67 -0.61
CA TYR A 101 3.05 -10.77 0.05
C TYR A 101 3.47 -9.63 -0.87
N VAL A 102 3.58 -8.44 -0.30
CA VAL A 102 3.98 -7.21 -0.97
C VAL A 102 5.09 -6.54 -0.18
N THR A 103 6.00 -5.86 -0.87
CA THR A 103 7.08 -5.11 -0.21
C THR A 103 6.81 -3.62 -0.33
N VAL A 104 6.95 -2.90 0.78
CA VAL A 104 6.89 -1.44 0.81
C VAL A 104 8.23 -0.91 1.30
N ALA A 105 8.76 0.12 0.63
CA ALA A 105 10.06 0.72 0.93
C ALA A 105 9.86 2.18 1.34
N SER A 106 10.15 2.46 2.61
CA SER A 106 10.23 3.82 3.13
C SER A 106 11.61 4.43 2.90
N HIS A 107 11.66 5.75 2.78
CA HIS A 107 12.88 6.47 2.43
C HIS A 107 13.92 6.34 3.56
N GLY A 108 15.10 5.80 3.23
CA GLY A 108 16.19 5.64 4.20
C GLY A 108 16.02 4.45 5.16
N GLU A 109 14.95 3.67 5.01
CA GLU A 109 14.65 2.51 5.83
C GLU A 109 14.84 1.20 5.06
N THR A 110 14.88 0.08 5.80
CA THR A 110 14.92 -1.25 5.16
C THR A 110 13.52 -1.59 4.66
N PRO A 111 13.34 -2.01 3.39
CA PRO A 111 12.03 -2.40 2.90
C PRO A 111 11.39 -3.49 3.74
N LEU A 112 10.12 -3.30 4.08
CA LEU A 112 9.35 -4.22 4.90
C LEU A 112 8.38 -5.04 4.03
N THR A 113 8.21 -6.30 4.43
CA THR A 113 7.27 -7.22 3.81
C THR A 113 5.93 -7.16 4.55
N TYR A 114 4.86 -7.02 3.79
CA TYR A 114 3.48 -7.04 4.26
C TYR A 114 2.74 -8.21 3.61
N LYS A 115 1.71 -8.69 4.28
CA LYS A 115 0.81 -9.73 3.77
C LYS A 115 -0.54 -9.11 3.45
N VAL A 116 -1.10 -9.44 2.30
CA VAL A 116 -2.49 -9.08 1.94
C VAL A 116 -3.43 -9.92 2.79
N THR A 117 -4.25 -9.26 3.60
CA THR A 117 -5.16 -9.91 4.56
C THR A 117 -6.62 -9.71 4.26
N ASP A 118 -6.97 -8.70 3.45
CA ASP A 118 -8.32 -8.50 2.93
C ASP A 118 -8.27 -7.86 1.54
N VAL A 119 -9.15 -8.29 0.65
CA VAL A 119 -9.42 -7.63 -0.64
C VAL A 119 -10.92 -7.63 -0.87
N SER A 120 -11.55 -6.48 -0.68
CA SER A 120 -13.00 -6.30 -0.72
C SER A 120 -13.42 -5.21 -1.73
N PRO A 121 -14.61 -5.28 -2.33
CA PRO A 121 -15.15 -4.15 -3.10
C PRO A 121 -15.39 -2.93 -2.19
N VAL A 122 -15.13 -1.73 -2.73
CA VAL A 122 -15.45 -0.45 -2.06
C VAL A 122 -16.93 -0.15 -2.12
#